data_AF-A0A843DYT5-F1
#
_entry.id   AF-A0A843DYT5-F1
#
_cell.length_a   1.000
_cell.length_b   1.000
_cell.length_c   1.000
_cell.angle_alpha   90.00
_cell.angle_beta   90.00
_cell.angle_gamma   90.00
#
_symmetry.space_group_name_H-M   'P 1'
#
loop_
_entity.id
_entity.type
_entity.pdbx_description
1 polymer ?
#
loop_
_entity_poly.entity_id
_entity_poly.type
_entity_poly.pdbx_seq_one_letter_code
_entity_poly.pdbx_strand_id
1 'polypeptide(L)'
;MCIRGDDICMERCVSEPYSPYDYVRQTAPYPAYDVWGELTDEERDAVLSFQDLGSRQDSWSVEAPDPVHVNCSIVNSYLRFPGFAQEMSSADLRLCGELISLLDSAISKSVLPKGLNVIRGLADPRWISGFLEDDIYIESGYGSYSLSVDAAIRYAQVNSDGYMVFLARNLQSGDKALYLGEKEDEMLVGRGKEYLIDEIVSVQKGDLSPVCKSIVYILEEA
;
A
#
# COMPACT_ATOMS: atom_id res chain seq x y z
N MET A 1 46.48 18.20 0.19
CA MET A 1 46.91 16.79 0.31
C MET A 1 45.64 15.98 0.52
N CYS A 2 45.21 15.21 -0.48
CA CYS A 2 44.01 14.38 -0.41
C CYS A 2 44.35 13.02 0.20
N ILE A 3 43.51 12.54 1.13
CA ILE A 3 43.16 11.13 1.30
C ILE A 3 41.64 11.08 1.52
N ARG A 4 40.97 10.23 0.73
CA ARG A 4 39.53 9.98 0.61
C ARG A 4 39.01 9.05 1.73
N GLY A 5 37.69 9.06 1.95
CA GLY A 5 36.96 7.89 2.47
C GLY A 5 35.59 8.20 3.09
N ASP A 6 34.63 8.61 2.27
CA ASP A 6 33.19 8.38 2.41
C ASP A 6 32.45 8.88 3.68
N ASP A 7 32.29 10.20 3.80
CA ASP A 7 31.17 10.82 4.52
C ASP A 7 30.49 11.79 3.57
N ILE A 8 29.34 11.39 3.01
CA ILE A 8 28.46 12.31 2.27
C ILE A 8 27.66 13.09 3.33
N CYS A 9 28.24 14.19 3.80
CA CYS A 9 27.47 15.23 4.49
C CYS A 9 26.71 16.05 3.44
N MET A 10 25.46 15.70 3.16
CA MET A 10 24.51 16.60 2.50
C MET A 10 23.82 17.48 3.55
N GLU A 11 24.50 18.54 3.99
CA GLU A 11 23.82 19.66 4.64
C GLU A 11 23.15 20.52 3.56
N ARG A 12 21.91 20.17 3.21
CA ARG A 12 21.00 21.10 2.53
C ARG A 12 20.18 21.83 3.60
N CYS A 13 20.12 23.16 3.45
CA CYS A 13 19.28 24.05 4.25
C CYS A 13 17.81 23.61 4.14
N VAL A 14 17.29 22.97 5.19
CA VAL A 14 15.87 22.67 5.33
C VAL A 14 15.15 23.95 5.77
N SER A 15 14.31 24.49 4.89
CA SER A 15 13.37 25.56 5.21
C SER A 15 12.27 25.03 6.12
N GLU A 16 12.36 25.34 7.42
CA GLU A 16 11.47 24.90 8.51
C GLU A 16 11.35 23.37 8.68
N PRO A 17 11.21 22.85 9.91
CA PRO A 17 11.10 21.40 10.12
C PRO A 17 9.73 20.93 9.63
N TYR A 18 9.63 20.59 8.34
CA TYR A 18 8.57 19.75 7.81
C TYR A 18 8.77 18.37 8.45
N SER A 19 7.91 18.01 9.39
CA SER A 19 7.99 16.67 9.97
C SER A 19 7.26 15.71 9.02
N PRO A 20 7.88 14.61 8.56
CA PRO A 20 7.16 13.51 7.91
C PRO A 20 5.97 13.02 8.76
N TYR A 21 6.04 13.29 10.06
CA TYR A 21 4.95 13.11 11.00
C TYR A 21 3.73 13.98 10.74
N ASP A 22 3.86 15.19 10.22
CA ASP A 22 2.73 16.06 9.88
C ASP A 22 2.07 15.62 8.57
N TYR A 23 2.84 15.08 7.61
CA TYR A 23 2.29 14.42 6.43
C TYR A 23 1.45 13.18 6.83
N VAL A 24 1.95 12.40 7.78
CA VAL A 24 1.37 11.12 8.18
C VAL A 24 0.27 11.26 9.26
N ARG A 25 0.27 12.32 10.08
CA ARG A 25 -0.75 12.56 11.14
C ARG A 25 -1.94 13.40 10.71
N GLN A 26 -1.89 14.07 9.56
CA GLN A 26 -3.04 14.81 9.03
C GLN A 26 -4.10 13.87 8.40
N THR A 27 -4.24 12.65 8.89
CA THR A 27 -5.39 11.80 8.58
C THR A 27 -6.59 12.33 9.36
N ALA A 28 -7.28 13.30 8.75
CA ALA A 28 -8.59 13.71 9.25
C ALA A 28 -9.46 12.44 9.37
N PRO A 29 -10.27 12.28 10.43
CA PRO A 29 -11.16 11.14 10.54
C PRO A 29 -11.91 10.99 9.22
N TYR A 30 -11.75 9.84 8.58
CA TYR A 30 -12.49 9.56 7.37
C TYR A 30 -13.93 9.42 7.84
N PRO A 31 -14.86 10.32 7.44
CA PRO A 31 -16.26 10.03 7.67
C PRO A 31 -16.52 8.67 7.03
N ALA A 32 -17.37 7.84 7.64
CA ALA A 32 -17.78 6.56 7.06
C ALA A 32 -18.36 6.81 5.64
N TYR A 33 -17.46 6.81 4.65
CA TYR A 33 -17.76 6.94 3.24
C TYR A 33 -17.98 5.51 2.80
N ASP A 34 -19.21 5.09 3.05
CA ASP A 34 -19.63 3.73 2.83
C ASP A 34 -20.18 3.59 1.40
N VAL A 35 -19.27 3.27 0.47
CA VAL A 35 -19.64 2.91 -0.90
C VAL A 35 -20.20 1.50 -1.00
N TRP A 36 -20.21 0.72 0.08
CA TRP A 36 -20.68 -0.67 0.05
C TRP A 36 -22.15 -0.77 -0.38
N GLY A 37 -22.96 0.26 -0.10
CA GLY A 37 -24.34 0.35 -0.59
C GLY A 37 -24.48 0.51 -2.11
N GLU A 38 -23.43 0.94 -2.80
CA GLU A 38 -23.41 1.15 -4.26
C GLU A 38 -22.78 -0.02 -5.04
N LEU A 39 -22.15 -0.96 -4.32
CA LEU A 39 -21.53 -2.15 -4.89
C LEU A 39 -22.57 -3.24 -5.17
N THR A 40 -22.45 -3.90 -6.32
CA THR A 40 -23.20 -5.13 -6.61
C THR A 40 -22.78 -6.25 -5.65
N ASP A 41 -23.60 -7.30 -5.53
CA ASP A 41 -23.22 -8.47 -4.71
C ASP A 41 -21.88 -9.06 -5.18
N GLU A 42 -21.68 -9.18 -6.50
CA GLU A 42 -20.44 -9.70 -7.11
C GLU A 42 -19.21 -8.82 -6.80
N GLU A 43 -19.37 -7.49 -6.83
CA GLU A 43 -18.30 -6.56 -6.46
C GLU A 43 -17.96 -6.67 -4.97
N ARG A 44 -18.97 -6.81 -4.10
CA ARG A 44 -18.75 -7.00 -2.66
C ARG A 44 -18.02 -8.31 -2.39
N ASP A 45 -18.44 -9.40 -3.04
CA ASP A 45 -17.81 -10.71 -2.90
C ASP A 45 -16.36 -10.68 -3.41
N ALA A 46 -16.09 -9.97 -4.51
CA ALA A 46 -14.75 -9.75 -5.03
C ALA A 46 -13.86 -8.98 -4.04
N VAL A 47 -14.37 -7.89 -3.46
CA VAL A 47 -13.64 -7.12 -2.44
C VAL A 47 -13.33 -8.00 -1.23
N LEU A 48 -14.31 -8.72 -0.70
CA LEU A 48 -14.12 -9.62 0.45
C LEU A 48 -13.12 -10.76 0.14
N SER A 49 -13.15 -11.30 -1.07
CA SER A 49 -12.20 -12.32 -1.54
C SER A 49 -10.78 -11.77 -1.65
N PHE A 50 -10.64 -10.52 -2.09
CA PHE A 50 -9.34 -9.86 -2.18
C PHE A 50 -8.73 -9.62 -0.79
N GLN A 51 -9.52 -9.15 0.18
CA GLN A 51 -9.05 -8.75 1.51
C GLN A 51 -8.52 -9.90 2.39
N ASP A 52 -8.62 -11.16 1.96
CA ASP A 52 -8.29 -12.33 2.79
C ASP A 52 -9.11 -12.36 4.11
N LEU A 53 -10.20 -11.57 4.20
CA LEU A 53 -11.07 -11.47 5.38
C LEU A 53 -12.10 -12.59 5.46
N GLY A 54 -12.19 -13.43 4.42
CA GLY A 54 -12.89 -14.70 4.45
C GLY A 54 -12.06 -15.79 5.12
N SER A 55 -12.04 -15.82 6.46
CA SER A 55 -11.69 -16.98 7.29
C SER A 55 -10.23 -17.49 7.28
N ARG A 56 -9.30 -16.91 8.09
CA ARG A 56 -8.14 -17.70 8.61
C ARG A 56 -7.22 -17.11 9.68
N GLN A 57 -7.34 -15.86 10.11
CA GLN A 57 -6.33 -15.33 11.06
C GLN A 57 -6.60 -15.59 12.55
N ASP A 58 -7.80 -16.00 12.97
CA ASP A 58 -8.11 -16.13 14.42
C ASP A 58 -8.57 -17.52 14.93
N SER A 59 -8.59 -18.57 14.10
CA SER A 59 -8.81 -19.94 14.59
C SER A 59 -8.14 -21.02 13.74
N TRP A 60 -7.23 -21.80 14.33
CA TRP A 60 -6.57 -22.98 13.73
C TRP A 60 -7.48 -24.22 13.65
N SER A 61 -8.79 -24.04 13.50
CA SER A 61 -9.72 -25.11 13.17
C SER A 61 -11.05 -24.50 12.77
N VAL A 62 -11.51 -24.77 11.55
CA VAL A 62 -12.72 -25.55 11.21
C VAL A 62 -13.00 -25.31 9.72
N GLU A 63 -13.15 -26.43 9.01
CA GLU A 63 -13.54 -26.67 7.61
C GLU A 63 -13.84 -25.45 6.72
N ALA A 64 -12.99 -25.25 5.73
CA ALA A 64 -13.16 -24.26 4.67
C ALA A 64 -14.23 -24.72 3.66
N PRO A 65 -15.13 -23.84 3.20
CA PRO A 65 -15.84 -24.08 1.94
C PRO A 65 -14.83 -24.12 0.78
N ASP A 66 -15.18 -24.84 -0.28
CA ASP A 66 -14.36 -25.11 -1.48
C ASP A 66 -13.58 -23.88 -2.00
N PRO A 67 -12.38 -24.07 -2.57
CA PRO A 67 -11.32 -23.08 -2.56
C PRO A 67 -11.55 -21.96 -3.59
N VAL A 68 -11.70 -20.72 -3.13
CA VAL A 68 -11.31 -19.56 -3.95
C VAL A 68 -9.80 -19.44 -3.83
N HIS A 69 -9.08 -20.09 -4.73
CA HIS A 69 -7.62 -20.10 -4.82
C HIS A 69 -7.00 -18.75 -5.22
N VAL A 70 -7.76 -17.64 -5.26
CA VAL A 70 -7.28 -16.33 -5.72
C VAL A 70 -7.58 -15.28 -4.65
N ASN A 71 -6.53 -14.74 -4.03
CA ASN A 71 -6.59 -13.66 -3.03
C ASN A 71 -5.66 -12.50 -3.43
N CYS A 72 -5.54 -11.47 -2.57
CA CYS A 72 -4.67 -10.31 -2.84
C CYS A 72 -3.23 -10.67 -3.25
N SER A 73 -2.65 -11.70 -2.65
CA SER A 73 -1.27 -12.13 -2.95
C SER A 73 -1.17 -12.68 -4.37
N ILE A 74 -2.13 -13.50 -4.78
CA ILE A 74 -2.15 -14.13 -6.10
C ILE A 74 -2.49 -13.12 -7.19
N VAL A 75 -3.48 -12.24 -6.97
CA VAL A 75 -3.82 -11.15 -7.89
C VAL A 75 -2.64 -10.21 -8.09
N ASN A 76 -2.01 -9.75 -7.00
CA ASN A 76 -0.87 -8.85 -7.12
C ASN A 76 0.35 -9.55 -7.71
N SER A 77 0.55 -10.85 -7.48
CA SER A 77 1.64 -11.61 -8.14
C SER A 77 1.40 -11.73 -9.64
N TYR A 78 0.17 -12.05 -10.04
CA TYR A 78 -0.26 -12.08 -11.45
C TYR A 78 -0.04 -10.73 -12.15
N LEU A 79 -0.35 -9.62 -11.46
CA LEU A 79 -0.18 -8.27 -12.01
C LEU A 79 1.28 -7.78 -12.03
N ARG A 80 2.09 -8.10 -11.02
CA ARG A 80 3.47 -7.61 -10.86
C ARG A 80 4.51 -8.46 -11.57
N PHE A 81 4.23 -9.75 -11.77
CA PHE A 81 5.20 -10.70 -12.33
C PHE A 81 4.63 -11.38 -13.57
N PRO A 82 4.97 -10.91 -14.79
CA PRO A 82 4.46 -11.50 -16.04
C PRO A 82 4.71 -13.01 -16.18
N GLY A 83 5.76 -13.54 -15.56
CA GLY A 83 6.06 -14.98 -15.54
C GLY A 83 5.09 -15.81 -14.68
N PHE A 84 4.46 -15.21 -13.67
CA PHE A 84 3.57 -15.90 -12.73
C PHE A 84 2.34 -16.48 -13.42
N ALA A 85 1.79 -15.79 -14.43
CA ALA A 85 0.66 -16.26 -15.21
C ALA A 85 0.91 -17.61 -15.92
N GLN A 86 2.18 -17.95 -16.21
CA GLN A 86 2.54 -19.22 -16.86
C GLN A 86 2.47 -20.42 -15.91
N GLU A 87 2.49 -20.17 -14.60
CA GLU A 87 2.43 -21.19 -13.54
C GLU A 87 0.98 -21.48 -13.09
N MET A 88 0.02 -20.66 -13.55
CA MET A 88 -1.38 -20.74 -13.16
C MET A 88 -2.20 -21.65 -14.08
N SER A 89 -3.22 -22.30 -13.53
CA SER A 89 -4.18 -23.04 -14.34
C SER A 89 -5.07 -22.09 -15.16
N SER A 90 -5.66 -22.59 -16.25
CA SER A 90 -6.61 -21.79 -17.04
C SER A 90 -7.87 -21.40 -16.25
N ALA A 91 -8.20 -22.13 -15.18
CA ALA A 91 -9.29 -21.77 -14.28
C ALA A 91 -8.89 -20.57 -13.40
N ASP A 92 -7.71 -20.62 -12.78
CA ASP A 92 -7.22 -19.54 -11.90
C ASP A 92 -6.97 -18.24 -12.67
N LEU A 93 -6.49 -18.33 -13.90
CA LEU A 93 -6.32 -17.17 -14.78
C LEU A 93 -7.65 -16.48 -15.07
N ARG A 94 -8.71 -17.25 -15.29
CA ARG A 94 -10.06 -16.72 -15.51
C ARG A 94 -10.58 -16.04 -14.25
N LEU A 95 -10.46 -16.71 -13.10
CA LEU A 95 -10.88 -16.17 -11.80
C LEU A 95 -10.11 -14.88 -11.46
N CYS A 96 -8.80 -14.82 -11.74
CA CYS A 96 -8.02 -13.59 -11.57
C CYS A 96 -8.55 -12.46 -12.46
N GLY A 97 -8.83 -12.74 -13.74
CA GLY A 97 -9.37 -11.75 -14.66
C GLY A 97 -10.75 -11.22 -14.21
N GLU A 98 -11.64 -12.10 -13.77
CA GLU A 98 -12.95 -11.75 -13.23
C GLU A 98 -12.80 -10.90 -11.96
N LEU A 99 -11.96 -11.32 -11.02
CA LEU A 99 -11.70 -10.60 -9.78
C LEU A 99 -11.11 -9.20 -10.04
N ILE A 100 -10.14 -9.09 -10.95
CA ILE A 100 -9.56 -7.79 -11.37
C ILE A 100 -10.65 -6.89 -11.95
N SER A 101 -11.51 -7.42 -12.83
CA SER A 101 -12.58 -6.63 -13.43
C SER A 101 -13.58 -6.09 -12.40
N LEU A 102 -13.94 -6.92 -11.41
CA LEU A 102 -14.85 -6.53 -10.33
C LEU A 102 -14.21 -5.51 -9.37
N LEU A 103 -12.94 -5.70 -9.02
CA LEU A 103 -12.19 -4.75 -8.18
C LEU A 103 -11.99 -3.40 -8.88
N ASP A 104 -11.63 -3.40 -10.16
CA ASP A 104 -11.52 -2.18 -10.96
C ASP A 104 -12.86 -1.43 -11.01
N SER A 105 -13.97 -2.16 -11.16
CA SER A 105 -15.33 -1.60 -11.11
C SER A 105 -15.66 -0.99 -9.74
N ALA A 106 -15.43 -1.73 -8.66
CA ALA A 106 -15.68 -1.28 -7.30
C ALA A 106 -14.87 -0.01 -6.94
N ILE A 107 -13.58 -0.01 -7.23
CA ILE A 107 -12.71 1.17 -7.03
C ILE A 107 -13.19 2.34 -7.88
N SER A 108 -13.67 2.10 -9.10
CA SER A 108 -14.11 3.17 -10.00
C SER A 108 -15.34 3.95 -9.50
N LYS A 109 -16.18 3.29 -8.69
CA LYS A 109 -17.36 3.89 -8.03
C LYS A 109 -16.98 4.65 -6.76
N SER A 110 -15.86 4.30 -6.13
CA SER A 110 -15.40 4.91 -4.90
C SER A 110 -14.56 6.15 -5.16
N VAL A 111 -15.22 7.30 -5.26
CA VAL A 111 -14.59 8.60 -5.54
C VAL A 111 -14.42 9.38 -4.24
N LEU A 112 -13.17 9.72 -3.92
CA LEU A 112 -12.84 10.39 -2.67
C LEU A 112 -13.49 11.80 -2.61
N PRO A 113 -14.30 12.10 -1.59
CA PRO A 113 -14.91 13.41 -1.44
C PRO A 113 -13.90 14.48 -1.00
N LYS A 114 -12.82 14.07 -0.35
CA LYS A 114 -11.75 14.94 0.16
C LYS A 114 -10.41 14.23 0.02
N GLY A 115 -9.33 15.00 0.02
CA GLY A 115 -7.99 14.42 0.02
C GLY A 115 -7.65 13.71 1.33
N LEU A 116 -6.77 12.71 1.25
CA LEU A 116 -6.32 11.86 2.36
C LEU A 116 -4.82 11.59 2.25
N ASN A 117 -4.12 11.65 3.36
CA ASN A 117 -2.78 11.07 3.44
C ASN A 117 -2.90 9.59 3.73
N VAL A 118 -2.20 8.76 2.96
CA VAL A 118 -2.19 7.31 3.13
C VAL A 118 -0.75 6.81 3.18
N ILE A 119 -0.52 5.76 3.97
CA ILE A 119 0.80 5.20 4.21
C ILE A 119 0.79 3.68 4.13
N ARG A 120 1.76 3.09 3.45
CA ARG A 120 1.95 1.65 3.31
C ARG A 120 3.28 1.25 3.93
N GLY A 121 3.24 0.33 4.89
CA GLY A 121 4.43 -0.35 5.38
C GLY A 121 4.89 -1.42 4.39
N LEU A 122 6.20 -1.60 4.23
CA LEU A 122 6.75 -2.66 3.38
C LEU A 122 7.32 -3.78 4.24
N ALA A 123 6.77 -4.99 4.06
CA ALA A 123 7.28 -6.20 4.70
C ALA A 123 8.58 -6.71 4.05
N ASP A 124 8.85 -6.38 2.78
CA ASP A 124 10.13 -6.61 2.12
C ASP A 124 10.56 -5.31 1.43
N PRO A 125 11.51 -4.56 2.00
CA PRO A 125 11.93 -3.27 1.44
C PRO A 125 12.97 -3.38 0.32
N ARG A 126 13.46 -4.58 0.00
CA ARG A 126 14.60 -4.75 -0.93
C ARG A 126 14.28 -4.23 -2.33
N TRP A 127 13.05 -4.42 -2.79
CA TRP A 127 12.64 -4.02 -4.13
C TRP A 127 12.59 -2.50 -4.33
N ILE A 128 12.26 -1.71 -3.29
CA ILE A 128 12.19 -0.24 -3.40
C ILE A 128 13.58 0.41 -3.21
N SER A 129 14.51 -0.27 -2.55
CA SER A 129 15.83 0.30 -2.21
C SER A 129 16.71 0.70 -3.39
N GLY A 130 16.37 0.29 -4.62
CA GLY A 130 17.08 0.66 -5.83
C GLY A 130 16.63 2.00 -6.45
N PHE A 131 15.53 2.58 -5.96
CA PHE A 131 15.01 3.84 -6.47
C PHE A 131 15.57 5.05 -5.72
N LEU A 132 15.70 6.17 -6.43
CA LEU A 132 16.15 7.46 -5.92
C LEU A 132 15.04 8.52 -6.07
N GLU A 133 15.26 9.70 -5.49
CA GLU A 133 14.44 10.89 -5.79
C GLU A 133 14.44 11.16 -7.30
N ASP A 134 13.32 11.66 -7.80
CA ASP A 134 13.01 11.90 -9.21
C ASP A 134 12.84 10.62 -10.08
N ASP A 135 13.01 9.41 -9.53
CA ASP A 135 12.71 8.17 -10.27
C ASP A 135 11.19 7.93 -10.37
N ILE A 136 10.79 7.22 -11.43
CA ILE A 136 9.40 6.74 -11.61
C ILE A 136 9.27 5.30 -11.12
N TYR A 137 8.47 5.10 -10.09
CA TYR A 137 8.01 3.82 -9.61
C TYR A 137 6.67 3.43 -10.24
N ILE A 138 6.57 2.22 -10.79
CA ILE A 138 5.32 1.70 -11.36
C ILE A 138 4.74 0.61 -10.45
N GLU A 139 3.56 0.87 -9.88
CA GLU A 139 2.79 -0.12 -9.13
C GLU A 139 1.82 -0.83 -10.09
N SER A 140 2.27 -1.96 -10.64
CA SER A 140 1.47 -2.76 -11.58
C SER A 140 0.27 -3.47 -10.91
N GLY A 141 0.37 -3.74 -9.60
CA GLY A 141 -0.69 -4.35 -8.79
C GLY A 141 -1.61 -3.32 -8.15
N TYR A 142 -2.52 -3.76 -7.28
CA TYR A 142 -3.28 -2.84 -6.44
C TYR A 142 -2.42 -2.35 -5.27
N GLY A 143 -2.50 -1.05 -4.99
CA GLY A 143 -1.82 -0.44 -3.85
C GLY A 143 -2.70 -0.49 -2.61
N SER A 144 -2.35 -1.32 -1.64
CA SER A 144 -2.99 -1.32 -0.31
C SER A 144 -2.24 -0.34 0.59
N TYR A 145 -2.92 0.73 1.01
CA TYR A 145 -2.40 1.74 1.92
C TYR A 145 -3.29 1.81 3.17
N SER A 146 -2.74 2.34 4.26
CA SER A 146 -3.45 2.53 5.51
C SER A 146 -3.63 4.03 5.79
N LEU A 147 -4.77 4.39 6.38
CA LEU A 147 -5.01 5.69 7.03
C LEU A 147 -4.46 5.70 8.47
N SER A 148 -4.11 4.53 9.01
CA SER A 148 -3.50 4.34 10.32
C SER A 148 -2.00 4.07 10.23
N VAL A 149 -1.21 4.98 10.79
CA VAL A 149 0.25 4.84 10.94
C VAL A 149 0.60 3.57 11.71
N ASP A 150 -0.12 3.29 12.79
CA ASP A 150 0.14 2.13 13.64
C ASP A 150 -0.09 0.82 12.88
N ALA A 151 -1.12 0.76 12.02
CA ALA A 151 -1.34 -0.40 11.16
C ALA A 151 -0.20 -0.58 10.14
N ALA A 152 0.25 0.50 9.49
CA ALA A 152 1.38 0.45 8.57
C ALA A 152 2.68 0.01 9.28
N ILE A 153 2.93 0.50 10.51
CA ILE A 153 4.07 0.08 11.32
C ILE A 153 3.99 -1.41 11.58
N ARG A 154 2.87 -1.93 12.11
CA ARG A 154 2.69 -3.37 12.40
C ARG A 154 3.04 -4.24 11.20
N TYR A 155 2.60 -3.84 10.01
CA TYR A 155 2.91 -4.55 8.78
C TYR A 155 4.40 -4.50 8.41
N ALA A 156 5.03 -3.33 8.49
CA ALA A 156 6.45 -3.16 8.19
C ALA A 156 7.37 -3.91 9.17
N GLN A 157 6.94 -4.17 10.42
CA GLN A 157 7.80 -4.85 11.41
C GLN A 157 8.05 -6.32 11.07
N VAL A 158 7.15 -6.96 10.31
CA VAL A 158 7.12 -8.42 10.10
C VAL A 158 8.45 -8.97 9.58
N ASN A 159 9.23 -8.19 8.82
CA ASN A 159 10.62 -8.55 8.46
C ASN A 159 11.60 -7.36 8.51
N SER A 160 11.48 -6.49 9.52
CA SER A 160 12.39 -5.33 9.64
C SER A 160 13.76 -5.71 10.25
N ASP A 161 14.78 -5.90 9.42
CA ASP A 161 16.18 -6.07 9.86
C ASP A 161 16.83 -4.71 10.20
N GLY A 162 16.31 -4.04 11.24
CA GLY A 162 16.92 -2.85 11.84
C GLY A 162 16.46 -1.49 11.28
N TYR A 163 15.68 -1.47 10.20
CA TYR A 163 14.94 -0.29 9.72
C TYR A 163 13.60 -0.70 9.09
N MET A 164 12.63 0.21 9.12
CA MET A 164 11.33 0.04 8.46
C MET A 164 11.27 0.93 7.22
N VAL A 165 10.58 0.48 6.19
CA VAL A 165 10.37 1.28 4.97
C VAL A 165 8.89 1.47 4.73
N PHE A 166 8.53 2.70 4.39
CA PHE A 166 7.17 3.12 4.12
C PHE A 166 7.07 3.81 2.77
N LEU A 167 5.92 3.66 2.12
CA LEU A 167 5.48 4.50 1.00
C LEU A 167 4.37 5.41 1.54
N ALA A 168 4.49 6.72 1.37
CA ALA A 168 3.48 7.69 1.77
C ALA A 168 3.01 8.47 0.54
N ARG A 169 1.71 8.76 0.46
CA ARG A 169 1.16 9.61 -0.60
C ARG A 169 -0.07 10.37 -0.15
N ASN A 170 -0.39 11.44 -0.88
CA ASN A 170 -1.64 12.17 -0.74
C ASN A 170 -2.58 11.78 -1.88
N LEU A 171 -3.72 11.18 -1.53
CA LEU A 171 -4.85 11.02 -2.44
C LEU A 171 -5.62 12.33 -2.47
N GLN A 172 -5.98 12.83 -3.64
CA GLN A 172 -6.72 14.08 -3.82
C GLN A 172 -8.23 13.86 -3.80
N SER A 173 -8.99 14.94 -3.62
CA SER A 173 -10.43 14.92 -3.89
C SER A 173 -10.67 14.56 -5.35
N GLY A 174 -11.57 13.61 -5.62
CA GLY A 174 -11.84 13.09 -6.96
C GLY A 174 -11.02 11.85 -7.33
N ASP A 175 -9.99 11.49 -6.56
CA ASP A 175 -9.27 10.24 -6.76
C ASP A 175 -10.18 9.03 -6.51
N LYS A 176 -9.83 7.91 -7.15
CA LYS A 176 -10.55 6.64 -7.01
C LYS A 176 -9.78 5.71 -6.09
N ALA A 177 -10.37 5.41 -4.93
CA ALA A 177 -9.82 4.49 -3.95
C ALA A 177 -10.94 3.92 -3.09
N LEU A 178 -10.89 2.62 -2.79
CA LEU A 178 -11.92 1.91 -2.06
C LEU A 178 -11.50 1.73 -0.60
N TYR A 179 -12.35 2.17 0.34
CA TYR A 179 -12.14 1.88 1.76
C TYR A 179 -12.56 0.45 2.08
N LEU A 180 -11.63 -0.30 2.65
CA LEU A 180 -11.71 -1.73 2.88
C LEU A 180 -12.18 -2.09 4.30
N GLY A 181 -12.02 -1.17 5.26
CA GLY A 181 -12.66 -1.28 6.57
C GLY A 181 -11.77 -0.87 7.75
N GLU A 182 -12.39 -0.75 8.92
CA GLU A 182 -11.79 -0.16 10.13
C GLU A 182 -10.71 -1.00 10.80
N LYS A 183 -10.68 -2.32 10.55
CA LYS A 183 -9.72 -3.23 11.21
C LYS A 183 -8.27 -2.84 10.90
N GLU A 184 -8.00 -2.55 9.63
CA GLU A 184 -6.68 -2.12 9.15
C GLU A 184 -6.66 -0.67 8.69
N ASP A 185 -7.84 -0.01 8.69
CA ASP A 185 -8.05 1.34 8.18
C ASP A 185 -7.53 1.48 6.74
N GLU A 186 -7.85 0.48 5.93
CA GLU A 186 -7.20 0.22 4.64
C GLU A 186 -7.92 0.93 3.48
N MET A 187 -7.13 1.55 2.62
CA MET A 187 -7.51 2.16 1.34
C MET A 187 -6.86 1.36 0.21
N LEU A 188 -7.70 0.74 -0.63
CA LEU A 188 -7.27 0.07 -1.85
C LEU A 188 -7.27 1.05 -3.02
N VAL A 189 -6.09 1.28 -3.57
CA VAL A 189 -5.85 2.13 -4.74
C VAL A 189 -5.78 1.27 -6.00
N GLY A 190 -6.33 1.79 -7.10
CA GLY A 190 -6.30 1.14 -8.40
C GLY A 190 -4.90 0.78 -8.89
N ARG A 191 -4.83 -0.23 -9.75
CA ARG A 191 -3.59 -0.78 -10.30
C ARG A 191 -3.02 0.00 -11.49
N GLY A 192 -1.76 -0.29 -11.82
CA GLY A 192 -1.09 0.27 -13.00
C GLY A 192 -0.79 1.76 -12.87
N LYS A 193 -0.48 2.20 -11.65
CA LYS A 193 -0.18 3.61 -11.34
C LYS A 193 1.31 3.88 -11.47
N GLU A 194 1.63 5.05 -11.99
CA GLU A 194 2.98 5.57 -12.05
C GLU A 194 3.14 6.65 -10.97
N TYR A 195 4.24 6.55 -10.22
CA TYR A 195 4.53 7.43 -9.11
C TYR A 195 5.91 8.05 -9.28
N LEU A 196 5.99 9.37 -9.21
CA LEU A 196 7.24 10.07 -8.99
C LEU A 196 7.64 9.93 -7.52
N ILE A 197 8.89 9.56 -7.28
CA ILE A 197 9.47 9.62 -5.93
C ILE A 197 9.94 11.05 -5.72
N ASP A 198 9.10 11.84 -5.08
CA ASP A 198 9.34 13.26 -4.83
C ASP A 198 10.44 13.45 -3.77
N GLU A 199 10.36 12.70 -2.66
CA GLU A 199 11.33 12.81 -1.57
C GLU A 199 11.58 11.45 -0.90
N ILE A 200 12.82 11.24 -0.41
CA ILE A 200 13.16 10.09 0.44
C ILE A 200 13.68 10.58 1.79
N VAL A 201 12.88 10.37 2.84
CA VAL A 201 13.19 10.90 4.18
C VAL A 201 13.60 9.79 5.15
N SER A 202 14.71 10.01 5.87
CA SER A 202 15.10 9.17 7.01
C SER A 202 14.54 9.74 8.31
N VAL A 203 13.62 9.00 8.94
CA VAL A 203 13.01 9.35 10.23
C VAL A 203 13.73 8.64 11.37
N GLN A 204 14.06 9.39 12.43
CA GLN A 204 14.76 8.83 13.57
C GLN A 204 13.87 7.90 14.40
N LYS A 205 14.51 6.99 15.13
CA LYS A 205 13.82 6.12 16.07
C LYS A 205 13.08 6.96 17.13
N GLY A 206 11.82 6.62 17.39
CA GLY A 206 10.94 7.35 18.31
C GLY A 206 10.02 8.36 17.60
N ASP A 207 10.43 8.82 16.42
CA ASP A 207 9.66 9.79 15.63
C ASP A 207 8.70 9.14 14.65
N LEU A 208 8.71 7.82 14.43
CA LEU A 208 7.67 7.12 13.67
C LEU A 208 7.51 5.71 14.19
N SER A 209 8.61 5.01 14.33
CA SER A 209 8.65 3.69 14.95
C SER A 209 9.35 3.80 16.31
N PRO A 210 8.78 3.23 17.39
CA PRO A 210 9.44 3.20 18.69
C PRO A 210 10.63 2.24 18.72
N VAL A 211 10.77 1.35 17.72
CA VAL A 211 11.73 0.25 17.74
C VAL A 211 12.96 0.48 16.87
N CYS A 212 12.82 1.13 15.71
CA CYS A 212 13.93 1.34 14.77
C CYS A 212 13.81 2.67 14.00
N LYS A 213 14.84 2.99 13.21
CA LYS A 213 14.78 4.08 12.23
C LYS A 213 13.82 3.70 11.10
N SER A 214 13.27 4.70 10.43
CA SER A 214 12.37 4.50 9.29
C SER A 214 12.85 5.26 8.07
N ILE A 215 12.60 4.72 6.89
CA ILE A 215 12.79 5.41 5.61
C ILE A 215 11.40 5.55 4.99
N VAL A 216 11.05 6.76 4.56
CA VAL A 216 9.76 7.07 3.96
C VAL A 216 9.98 7.59 2.55
N TYR A 217 9.40 6.92 1.57
CA TYR A 217 9.33 7.38 0.18
C TYR A 217 8.01 8.15 0.02
N ILE A 218 8.11 9.43 -0.33
CA ILE A 218 6.94 10.27 -0.63
C ILE A 218 6.65 10.14 -2.13
N LEU A 219 5.44 9.71 -2.44
CA LEU A 219 5.01 9.42 -3.80
C LEU A 219 3.99 10.46 -4.28
N GLU A 220 4.25 11.03 -5.45
CA GLU A 220 3.29 11.82 -6.21
C GLU A 220 2.84 11.05 -7.46
N GLU A 221 1.60 11.23 -7.89
CA GLU A 221 1.15 10.60 -9.14
C GLU A 221 1.78 11.33 -10.34
N ALA A 222 2.47 10.57 -11.21
CA ALA A 222 3.27 11.09 -12.32
C ALA A 222 2.44 11.50 -13.55
#